data_AF-A0A961FC14-F1
#
_entry.id   AF-A0A961FC14-F1
#
_cell.length_a   1.000
_cell.length_b   1.000
_cell.length_c   1.000
_cell.angle_alpha   90.00
_cell.angle_beta   90.00
_cell.angle_gamma   90.00
#
_symmetry.space_group_name_H-M   'P 1'
#
loop_
_entity.id
_entity.type
_entity.pdbx_description
1 polymer ?
#
loop_
_entity_poly.entity_id
_entity_poly.type
_entity_poly.pdbx_seq_one_letter_code
_entity_poly.pdbx_strand_id
1 'polypeptide(L)'
;MKTWFIFFSLLMLPFSLKAAPVYSANGFICGGQGKTVTCKGPIPGRPDESMTATGHNVVYMTINTKLNGAMVRYTYFSDTGCLVGYTFNAAGEPALAVAYHRESTEAHPKKKTFDFSKNQYESLAKFCEEPFNKNP
;
A
#
# COMPACT_ATOMS: atom_id res chain seq x y z
N MET A 1 -17.77 -37.61 -47.34
CA MET A 1 -17.18 -36.52 -46.51
C MET A 1 -17.47 -36.84 -45.07
N LYS A 2 -16.45 -37.13 -44.25
CA LYS A 2 -16.59 -37.49 -42.82
C LYS A 2 -15.97 -36.39 -41.99
N THR A 3 -16.82 -35.54 -41.41
CA THR A 3 -16.46 -34.51 -40.44
C THR A 3 -16.22 -35.16 -39.09
N TRP A 4 -14.99 -35.12 -38.58
CA TRP A 4 -14.68 -35.53 -37.21
C TRP A 4 -14.56 -34.28 -36.34
N PHE A 5 -15.42 -34.22 -35.32
CA PHE A 5 -15.44 -33.20 -34.28
C PHE A 5 -14.15 -33.29 -33.44
N ILE A 6 -13.36 -32.22 -33.44
CA ILE A 6 -12.27 -32.04 -32.48
C ILE A 6 -12.91 -31.60 -31.15
N PHE A 7 -13.02 -32.52 -30.20
CA PHE A 7 -13.35 -32.21 -28.81
C PHE A 7 -12.09 -31.60 -28.16
N PHE A 8 -11.94 -30.28 -28.31
CA PHE A 8 -10.94 -29.51 -27.58
C PHE A 8 -11.46 -29.33 -26.14
N SER A 9 -11.21 -30.33 -25.29
CA SER A 9 -11.47 -30.24 -23.85
C SER A 9 -10.53 -29.18 -23.27
N LEU A 10 -11.01 -27.95 -23.25
CA LEU A 10 -10.38 -26.81 -22.60
C LEU A 10 -10.25 -27.14 -21.11
N LEU A 11 -9.06 -27.57 -20.69
CA LEU A 11 -8.68 -27.69 -19.28
C LEU A 11 -8.85 -26.30 -18.64
N MET A 12 -9.98 -26.10 -17.96
CA MET A 12 -10.17 -25.02 -17.01
C MET A 12 -9.26 -25.30 -15.81
N LEU A 13 -7.99 -24.92 -15.92
CA LEU A 13 -7.10 -24.86 -14.76
C LEU A 13 -7.75 -23.92 -13.74
N PRO A 14 -7.99 -24.36 -12.49
CA PRO A 14 -8.47 -23.47 -11.47
C PRO A 14 -7.38 -22.43 -11.23
N PHE A 15 -7.65 -21.19 -11.66
CA PHE A 15 -6.85 -20.04 -11.26
C PHE A 15 -7.01 -19.89 -9.75
N SER A 16 -6.12 -20.54 -8.99
CA SER A 16 -5.94 -20.28 -7.57
C SER A 16 -5.49 -18.83 -7.43
N LEU A 17 -6.44 -17.92 -7.28
CA LEU A 17 -6.22 -16.54 -6.88
C LEU A 17 -5.59 -16.56 -5.50
N LYS A 18 -4.25 -16.56 -5.48
CA LYS A 18 -3.45 -16.45 -4.26
C LYS A 18 -3.81 -15.12 -3.61
N ALA A 19 -4.26 -15.16 -2.36
CA ALA A 19 -4.54 -13.94 -1.61
C ALA A 19 -3.29 -13.04 -1.59
N ALA A 20 -3.50 -11.73 -1.79
CA ALA A 20 -2.43 -10.77 -1.66
C ALA A 20 -1.83 -10.84 -0.25
N PRO A 21 -0.51 -10.66 -0.09
CA PRO A 21 0.08 -10.58 1.23
C PRO A 21 -0.52 -9.41 2.01
N VAL A 22 -0.60 -9.53 3.34
CA VAL A 22 -1.10 -8.47 4.23
C VAL A 22 -0.01 -8.21 5.27
N TYR A 23 0.46 -6.96 5.34
CA TYR A 23 1.54 -6.55 6.22
C TYR A 23 1.02 -5.71 7.39
N SER A 24 1.68 -5.84 8.54
CA SER A 24 1.52 -4.95 9.70
C SER A 24 2.83 -4.17 9.86
N ALA A 25 2.80 -2.86 9.63
CA ALA A 25 4.00 -2.01 9.60
C ALA A 25 3.64 -0.55 9.86
N ASN A 26 4.63 0.30 10.15
CA ASN A 26 4.42 1.74 10.37
C ASN A 26 3.38 2.06 11.47
N GLY A 27 3.29 1.20 12.49
CA GLY A 27 2.29 1.32 13.57
C GLY A 27 0.90 0.77 13.23
N PHE A 28 0.68 0.28 12.00
CA PHE A 28 -0.57 -0.37 11.60
C PHE A 28 -0.52 -1.87 11.86
N ILE A 29 -1.61 -2.40 12.41
CA ILE A 29 -1.86 -3.81 12.65
C ILE A 29 -2.96 -4.27 11.69
N CYS A 30 -2.65 -5.25 10.85
CA CYS A 30 -3.55 -5.80 9.85
C CYS A 30 -3.71 -7.31 10.02
N GLY A 31 -4.95 -7.80 9.86
CA GLY A 31 -5.28 -9.22 9.89
C GLY A 31 -6.23 -9.59 8.76
N GLY A 32 -6.07 -10.81 8.24
CA GLY A 32 -6.92 -11.37 7.18
C GLY A 32 -7.74 -12.57 7.68
N GLN A 33 -9.03 -12.62 7.34
CA GLN A 33 -9.90 -13.78 7.50
C GLN A 33 -10.58 -14.08 6.16
N GLY A 34 -10.19 -15.19 5.52
CA GLY A 34 -10.61 -15.48 4.15
C GLY A 34 -10.11 -14.41 3.19
N LYS A 35 -11.03 -13.73 2.50
CA LYS A 35 -10.71 -12.57 1.64
C LYS A 35 -10.91 -11.24 2.35
N THR A 36 -11.36 -11.22 3.59
CA THR A 36 -11.57 -9.98 4.34
C THR A 36 -10.28 -9.57 5.02
N VAL A 37 -9.85 -8.33 4.84
CA VAL A 37 -8.68 -7.75 5.51
C VAL A 37 -9.15 -6.59 6.38
N THR A 38 -8.72 -6.55 7.63
CA THR A 38 -8.98 -5.42 8.55
C THR A 38 -7.66 -4.89 9.04
N CYS A 39 -7.49 -3.56 8.95
CA CYS A 39 -6.32 -2.85 9.43
C CYS A 39 -6.73 -1.78 10.43
N LYS A 40 -5.92 -1.61 11.48
CA LYS A 40 -6.04 -0.55 12.47
C LYS A 40 -4.67 0.07 12.72
N GLY A 41 -4.59 1.39 12.83
CA GLY A 41 -3.33 2.07 13.13
C GLY A 41 -3.53 3.51 13.59
N PRO A 42 -2.44 4.17 14.02
CA PRO A 42 -2.49 5.54 14.53
C PRO A 42 -2.77 6.54 13.41
N ILE A 43 -3.27 7.71 13.77
CA ILE A 43 -3.30 8.86 12.88
C ILE A 43 -1.93 9.58 12.99
N PRO A 44 -1.17 9.74 11.88
CA PRO A 44 0.11 10.44 11.92
C PRO A 44 -0.02 11.85 12.52
N GLY A 45 0.78 12.13 13.56
CA GLY A 45 0.74 13.38 14.32
C GLY A 45 -0.32 13.44 15.42
N ARG A 46 -1.12 12.39 15.63
CA ARG A 46 -2.10 12.26 16.71
C ARG A 46 -1.98 10.87 17.37
N PRO A 47 -1.01 10.67 18.26
CA PRO A 47 -0.69 9.34 18.80
C PRO A 47 -1.84 8.71 19.60
N ASP A 48 -2.73 9.53 20.16
CA ASP A 48 -3.88 9.09 20.95
C ASP A 48 -5.11 8.70 20.10
N GLU A 49 -5.07 8.96 18.78
CA GLU A 49 -6.15 8.62 17.86
C GLU A 49 -5.75 7.47 16.93
N SER A 50 -6.69 6.56 16.67
CA SER A 50 -6.50 5.47 15.72
C SER A 50 -7.67 5.37 14.76
N MET A 51 -7.40 4.86 13.57
CA MET A 51 -8.40 4.52 12.58
C MET A 51 -8.42 3.04 12.28
N THR A 52 -9.59 2.54 11.88
CA THR A 52 -9.80 1.15 11.47
C THR A 52 -10.50 1.12 10.12
N ALA A 53 -10.07 0.23 9.23
CA ALA A 53 -10.71 0.02 7.93
C ALA A 53 -10.72 -1.48 7.59
N THR A 54 -11.78 -1.91 6.91
CA THR A 54 -11.96 -3.29 6.44
C THR A 54 -12.22 -3.28 4.94
N GLY A 55 -11.61 -4.22 4.22
CA GLY A 55 -11.67 -4.35 2.77
C GLY A 55 -11.53 -5.79 2.32
N HIS A 56 -11.44 -6.00 1.01
CA HIS A 56 -11.37 -7.32 0.39
C HIS A 56 -10.02 -7.52 -0.31
N ASN A 57 -9.28 -8.56 0.07
CA ASN A 57 -7.89 -8.90 -0.27
C ASN A 57 -6.84 -7.88 0.19
N VAL A 58 -7.14 -6.59 0.11
CA VAL A 58 -6.26 -5.47 0.49
C VAL A 58 -7.09 -4.34 1.11
N VAL A 59 -6.44 -3.50 1.91
CA VAL A 59 -7.00 -2.30 2.50
C VAL A 59 -6.07 -1.14 2.22
N TYR A 60 -6.66 -0.02 1.79
CA TYR A 60 -5.99 1.27 1.70
C TYR A 60 -6.62 2.21 2.72
N MET A 61 -5.81 2.76 3.62
CA MET A 61 -6.29 3.68 4.66
C MET A 61 -5.79 5.09 4.35
N THR A 62 -6.72 6.01 4.05
CA THR A 62 -6.39 7.38 3.65
C THR A 62 -6.83 8.38 4.71
N ILE A 63 -5.92 9.30 5.07
CA ILE A 63 -6.14 10.35 6.07
C ILE A 63 -5.75 11.69 5.47
N ASN A 64 -6.63 12.68 5.53
CA ASN A 64 -6.25 14.07 5.27
C ASN A 64 -6.00 14.77 6.61
N THR A 65 -4.82 15.38 6.78
CA THR A 65 -4.46 16.12 7.99
C THR A 65 -3.66 17.38 7.63
N LYS A 66 -3.41 18.23 8.63
CA LYS A 66 -2.49 19.36 8.52
C LYS A 66 -1.20 19.04 9.25
N LEU A 67 -0.06 19.15 8.56
CA LEU A 67 1.27 19.06 9.16
C LEU A 67 1.99 20.37 8.88
N ASN A 68 2.43 21.07 9.93
CA ASN A 68 3.11 22.37 9.84
C ASN A 68 2.36 23.39 8.96
N GLY A 69 1.03 23.39 9.02
CA GLY A 69 0.17 24.29 8.23
C GLY A 69 -0.14 23.84 6.80
N ALA A 70 0.58 22.83 6.26
CA ALA A 70 0.31 22.27 4.94
C ALA A 70 -0.69 21.11 5.00
N MET A 71 -1.56 21.00 3.99
CA MET A 71 -2.43 19.83 3.83
C MET A 71 -1.61 18.63 3.35
N VAL A 72 -1.72 17.52 4.09
CA VAL A 72 -1.05 16.27 3.77
C VAL A 72 -2.09 15.14 3.73
N ARG A 73 -2.02 14.30 2.70
CA ARG A 73 -2.78 13.05 2.63
C ARG A 73 -1.87 11.88 2.92
N TYR A 74 -2.09 11.18 4.03
CA TYR A 74 -1.45 9.90 4.29
C TYR A 74 -2.25 8.77 3.67
N THR A 75 -1.58 7.80 3.04
CA THR A 75 -2.16 6.55 2.57
C THR A 75 -1.30 5.39 3.02
N TYR A 76 -1.89 4.46 3.76
CA TYR A 76 -1.28 3.18 4.11
C TYR A 76 -1.78 2.08 3.17
N PHE A 77 -0.86 1.27 2.67
CA PHE A 77 -1.11 0.18 1.72
C PHE A 77 -0.87 -1.17 2.40
N SER A 78 -1.92 -1.95 2.68
CA SER A 78 -1.77 -3.20 3.45
C SER A 78 -1.01 -4.30 2.71
N ASP A 79 -0.97 -4.25 1.38
CA ASP A 79 -0.30 -5.20 0.48
C ASP A 79 1.21 -5.01 0.40
N THR A 80 1.72 -3.83 0.73
CA THR A 80 3.15 -3.54 0.79
C THR A 80 3.63 -3.17 2.19
N GLY A 81 2.71 -2.77 3.07
CA GLY A 81 3.00 -2.17 4.37
C GLY A 81 3.56 -0.75 4.30
N CYS A 82 3.56 -0.13 3.11
CA CYS A 82 4.10 1.20 2.88
C CYS A 82 3.15 2.28 3.41
N LEU A 83 3.68 3.32 4.05
CA LEU A 83 2.94 4.53 4.42
C LEU A 83 3.45 5.71 3.60
N VAL A 84 2.56 6.39 2.88
CA VAL A 84 2.92 7.51 1.99
C VAL A 84 2.17 8.78 2.38
N GLY A 85 2.88 9.86 2.66
CA GLY A 85 2.33 11.20 2.87
C GLY A 85 2.50 12.06 1.63
N TYR A 86 1.39 12.45 0.99
CA TYR A 86 1.35 13.32 -0.19
C TYR A 86 1.11 14.77 0.21
N THR A 87 1.89 15.69 -0.34
CA THR A 87 1.54 17.12 -0.38
C THR A 87 1.02 17.47 -1.77
N PHE A 88 0.07 18.39 -1.84
CA PHE A 88 -0.59 18.76 -3.09
C PHE A 88 -0.25 20.21 -3.46
N ASN A 89 -0.09 20.47 -4.75
CA ASN A 89 0.05 21.82 -5.29
C ASN A 89 -1.30 22.57 -5.23
N ALA A 90 -1.29 23.84 -5.63
CA ALA A 90 -2.51 24.67 -5.66
C ALA A 90 -3.58 24.15 -6.64
N ALA A 91 -3.19 23.34 -7.63
CA ALA A 91 -4.10 22.68 -8.57
C ALA A 91 -4.72 21.39 -8.00
N GLY A 92 -4.33 20.97 -6.79
CA GLY A 92 -4.82 19.74 -6.16
C GLY A 92 -4.12 18.47 -6.63
N GLU A 93 -3.00 18.58 -7.35
CA GLU A 93 -2.21 17.45 -7.82
C GLU A 93 -1.08 17.12 -6.83
N PRO A 94 -0.67 15.85 -6.69
CA PRO A 94 0.49 15.50 -5.88
C PRO A 94 1.76 16.24 -6.33
N ALA A 95 2.37 17.01 -5.45
CA ALA A 95 3.62 17.71 -5.71
C ALA A 95 4.82 16.91 -5.17
N LEU A 96 4.73 16.49 -3.90
CA LEU A 96 5.74 15.66 -3.25
C LEU A 96 5.07 14.48 -2.55
N ALA A 97 5.84 13.42 -2.35
CA ALA A 97 5.49 12.34 -1.45
C ALA A 97 6.65 12.00 -0.52
N VAL A 98 6.37 11.72 0.74
CA VAL A 98 7.31 11.08 1.67
C VAL A 98 6.78 9.69 1.96
N ALA A 99 7.53 8.66 1.57
CA ALA A 99 7.17 7.27 1.82
C ALA A 99 8.04 6.66 2.92
N TYR A 100 7.42 5.85 3.76
CA TYR A 100 8.05 5.02 4.78
C TYR A 100 7.88 3.57 4.38
N HIS A 101 8.99 2.89 4.13
CA HIS A 101 8.99 1.46 3.81
C HIS A 101 8.47 0.66 5.01
N ARG A 102 7.97 -0.56 4.78
CA ARG A 102 7.53 -1.46 5.87
C ARG A 102 8.62 -1.81 6.90
N GLU A 103 9.89 -1.67 6.51
CA GLU A 103 11.07 -1.85 7.38
C GLU A 103 11.39 -0.63 8.23
N SER A 104 10.69 0.49 8.02
CA SER A 104 10.96 1.71 8.77
C SER A 104 10.67 1.49 10.25
N THR A 105 11.69 1.68 11.08
CA THR A 105 11.57 1.71 12.54
C THR A 105 11.98 3.09 13.05
N GLU A 106 11.71 3.37 14.32
CA GLU A 106 12.18 4.62 14.94
C GLU A 106 13.71 4.71 14.94
N ALA A 107 14.39 3.59 15.22
CA ALA A 107 15.85 3.51 15.23
C ALA A 107 16.47 3.56 13.82
N HIS A 108 15.78 3.01 12.82
CA HIS A 108 16.25 2.93 11.44
C HIS A 108 15.13 3.36 10.47
N PRO A 109 14.94 4.68 10.26
CA PRO A 109 13.88 5.18 9.41
C PRO A 109 14.23 4.94 7.94
N LYS A 110 13.71 3.86 7.35
CA LYS A 110 13.75 3.64 5.90
C LYS A 110 12.65 4.47 5.22
N LYS A 111 12.97 5.74 4.97
CA LYS A 111 12.09 6.69 4.30
C LYS A 111 12.73 7.33 3.06
N LYS A 112 11.91 7.73 2.10
CA LYS A 112 12.36 8.44 0.89
C LYS A 112 11.36 9.51 0.46
N THR A 113 11.89 10.62 -0.04
CA THR A 113 11.09 11.71 -0.61
C THR A 113 11.09 11.60 -2.13
N PHE A 114 9.93 11.83 -2.72
CA PHE A 114 9.68 11.79 -4.16
C PHE A 114 9.11 13.12 -4.62
N ASP A 115 9.60 13.61 -5.74
CA ASP A 115 9.21 14.86 -6.38
C ASP A 115 8.55 14.54 -7.72
N PHE A 116 7.25 14.84 -7.82
CA PHE A 116 6.47 14.48 -9.00
C PHE A 116 6.69 15.41 -10.18
N SER A 117 7.32 16.57 -9.99
CA SER A 117 7.83 17.37 -11.11
C SER A 117 8.91 16.62 -11.92
N LYS A 118 9.50 15.57 -11.32
CA LYS A 118 10.51 14.69 -11.92
C LYS A 118 9.96 13.32 -12.34
N ASN A 119 8.63 13.16 -12.46
CA ASN A 119 7.96 11.92 -12.86
C ASN A 119 8.30 10.68 -11.99
N GLN A 120 8.46 10.86 -10.68
CA GLN A 120 8.93 9.80 -9.77
C GLN A 120 7.85 8.82 -9.28
N TYR A 121 6.69 8.75 -9.93
CA TYR A 121 5.60 7.83 -9.56
C TYR A 121 6.04 6.36 -9.55
N GLU A 122 6.72 5.91 -10.59
CA GLU A 122 7.24 4.53 -10.66
C GLU A 122 8.31 4.26 -9.61
N SER A 123 9.15 5.26 -9.29
CA SER A 123 10.17 5.14 -8.25
C SER A 123 9.55 5.01 -6.85
N LEU A 124 8.44 5.70 -6.61
CA LEU A 124 7.66 5.55 -5.37
C LEU A 124 7.08 4.14 -5.26
N ALA A 125 6.44 3.65 -6.33
CA ALA A 125 5.88 2.30 -6.35
C ALA A 125 6.96 1.24 -6.08
N LYS A 126 8.09 1.31 -6.81
CA LYS A 126 9.23 0.42 -6.60
C LYS A 126 9.74 0.44 -5.16
N PHE A 127 9.89 1.62 -4.58
CA PHE A 127 10.33 1.75 -3.18
C PHE A 127 9.37 1.07 -2.20
N CYS A 128 8.05 1.18 -2.41
CA CYS A 128 7.07 0.51 -1.56
C CYS A 128 7.02 -1.01 -1.78
N GLU A 129 7.27 -1.48 -3.00
CA GLU A 129 7.23 -2.90 -3.36
C GLU A 129 8.54 -3.65 -3.07
N GLU A 130 9.63 -2.93 -2.77
CA GLU A 130 10.94 -3.50 -2.45
C GLU A 130 10.79 -4.67 -1.47
N PRO A 131 11.31 -5.87 -1.80
CA PRO A 131 11.19 -7.04 -0.94
C PRO A 131 11.86 -6.79 0.41
N PHE A 132 11.29 -7.39 1.45
CA PHE A 132 11.86 -7.34 2.79
C PHE A 132 13.23 -8.04 2.79
N ASN A 133 14.32 -7.28 2.92
CA ASN A 133 15.65 -7.85 2.99
C ASN A 133 15.97 -8.11 4.47
N LYS A 134 15.83 -9.38 4.88
CA LYS A 134 16.13 -9.83 6.25
C LYS A 134 17.60 -9.77 6.65
N ASN A 135 18.51 -9.36 5.77
CA ASN A 135 19.94 -9.42 6.04
C ASN A 135 20.48 -8.03 6.38
N PRO A 136 20.97 -7.82 7.62
CA PRO A 136 21.64 -6.59 8.03
C PRO A 136 22.98 -6.37 7.31
#